data_AF-A0A7X9P4H9-F1
#
_entry.id   AF-A0A7X9P4H9-F1
#
_cell.length_a   1.000
_cell.length_b   1.000
_cell.length_c   1.000
_cell.angle_alpha   90.00
_cell.angle_beta   90.00
_cell.angle_gamma   90.00
#
_symmetry.space_group_name_H-M   'P 1'
#
loop_
_entity.id
_entity.type
_entity.pdbx_description
1 polymer ?
#
loop_
_entity_poly.entity_id
_entity_poly.type
_entity_poly.pdbx_seq_one_letter_code
_entity_poly.pdbx_strand_id
1 'polypeptide(L)'
;MNALQPLKNIYNNIKSLKLLDIAELNEQLNKAKKLIKEKIVSVKDLIEYLNEKYNYPEENYENANKLYDKSQLPKKPVLVLSGGGARGMAHAGVFKILNDLEIKPVAIIGTSIGAIAGALIADGKSAIDLYNIMYANEKFFKFLKWSNPVIRKKVKEKTMSFLRKNLTVYDFDKLKVPLYINTADLKTCQRVIISSGDIITAVTGSAAIPFIIESVERDSMLLTDGGVIDNFCVDIARNIENDGIIIVDVCAATDPTSSVQRDYFLLQVSKDLHEITKSFGKRILPIESEKDTFSFINNLFYMIGLRGGLAPSLNGDEIVITPMLEKMGVFEFDKRDFAYNKGIEAAKIVFKNFL
;
A
#
# COMPACT_ATOMS: atom_id res chain seq x y z
N MET A 1 19.77 -28.97 -19.15
CA MET A 1 19.88 -27.85 -20.13
C MET A 1 19.23 -26.62 -19.53
N ASN A 2 19.93 -25.50 -19.50
CA ASN A 2 19.51 -24.29 -18.80
C ASN A 2 18.18 -23.79 -19.39
N ALA A 3 17.10 -23.82 -18.61
CA ALA A 3 15.72 -23.54 -19.06
C ALA A 3 15.56 -22.13 -19.64
N LEU A 4 16.55 -21.25 -19.42
CA LEU A 4 16.57 -19.83 -19.75
C LEU A 4 17.32 -19.46 -21.05
N GLN A 5 17.97 -20.41 -21.73
CA GLN A 5 18.74 -20.12 -22.95
C GLN A 5 17.92 -19.48 -24.09
N PRO A 6 16.66 -19.88 -24.35
CA PRO A 6 15.84 -19.26 -25.39
C PRO A 6 15.48 -17.79 -25.12
N LEU A 7 15.28 -17.42 -23.85
CA LEU A 7 14.97 -16.03 -23.46
C LEU A 7 16.19 -15.12 -23.62
N LYS A 8 17.40 -15.62 -23.31
CA LYS A 8 18.66 -14.88 -23.56
C LYS A 8 18.88 -14.56 -25.03
N ASN A 9 18.47 -15.45 -25.94
CA ASN A 9 18.59 -15.21 -27.38
C ASN A 9 17.61 -14.12 -27.85
N ILE A 10 16.37 -14.11 -27.32
CA ILE A 10 15.38 -13.07 -27.61
C ILE A 10 15.86 -11.70 -27.10
N TYR A 11 16.44 -11.67 -25.90
CA TYR A 11 17.05 -10.46 -25.33
C TYR A 11 18.16 -9.88 -26.22
N ASN A 12 19.08 -10.73 -26.69
CA ASN A 12 20.17 -10.28 -27.56
C ASN A 12 19.66 -9.74 -28.90
N ASN A 13 18.58 -10.31 -29.44
CA ASN A 13 17.94 -9.81 -30.67
C ASN A 13 17.29 -8.45 -30.47
N ILE A 14 16.57 -8.24 -29.35
CA ILE A 14 15.94 -6.95 -29.03
C ILE A 14 17.02 -5.87 -28.86
N LYS A 15 18.16 -6.21 -28.23
CA LYS A 15 19.28 -5.29 -28.01
C LYS A 15 19.99 -4.87 -29.31
N SER A 16 19.89 -5.66 -30.38
CA SER A 16 20.48 -5.34 -31.68
C SER A 16 19.54 -4.58 -32.63
N LEU A 17 18.28 -4.34 -32.25
CA LEU A 17 17.33 -3.58 -33.07
C LEU A 17 17.63 -2.08 -33.06
N LYS A 18 17.47 -1.43 -34.22
CA LYS A 18 17.55 0.04 -34.34
C LYS A 18 16.22 0.67 -33.90
N LEU A 19 16.28 1.89 -33.38
CA LEU A 19 15.22 2.67 -32.70
C LEU A 19 13.83 2.79 -33.39
N LEU A 20 13.65 2.33 -34.64
CA LEU A 20 12.44 2.51 -35.44
C LEU A 20 11.71 1.21 -35.80
N ASP A 21 12.20 0.03 -35.42
CA ASP A 21 11.66 -1.25 -35.89
C ASP A 21 10.58 -1.85 -34.97
N ILE A 22 9.42 -1.18 -34.93
CA ILE A 22 8.29 -1.51 -34.05
C ILE A 22 7.68 -2.88 -34.39
N ALA A 23 7.74 -3.31 -35.66
CA ALA A 23 7.17 -4.59 -36.10
C ALA A 23 7.97 -5.78 -35.56
N GLU A 24 9.30 -5.72 -35.66
CA GLU A 24 10.19 -6.78 -35.21
C GLU A 24 10.26 -6.86 -33.68
N LEU A 25 10.17 -5.72 -32.99
CA LEU A 25 10.01 -5.66 -31.53
C LEU A 25 8.74 -6.40 -31.09
N ASN A 26 7.60 -6.17 -31.75
CA ASN A 26 6.34 -6.84 -31.43
C ASN A 26 6.42 -8.36 -31.64
N GLU A 27 7.17 -8.83 -32.64
CA GLU A 27 7.37 -10.26 -32.89
C GLU A 27 8.19 -10.94 -31.77
N GLN A 28 9.30 -10.31 -31.35
CA GLN A 28 10.15 -10.82 -30.27
C GLN A 28 9.41 -10.85 -28.93
N LEU A 29 8.58 -9.83 -28.65
CA LEU A 29 7.73 -9.77 -27.46
C LEU A 29 6.69 -10.89 -27.43
N ASN A 30 6.11 -11.24 -28.58
CA ASN A 30 5.14 -12.33 -28.66
C ASN A 30 5.80 -13.71 -28.47
N LYS A 31 7.04 -13.91 -28.94
CA LYS A 31 7.84 -15.13 -28.69
C LYS A 31 8.18 -15.29 -27.20
N ALA A 32 8.58 -14.22 -26.53
CA ALA A 32 8.86 -14.23 -25.09
C ALA A 32 7.61 -14.58 -24.26
N LYS A 33 6.46 -13.95 -24.57
CA LYS A 33 5.17 -14.24 -23.92
C LYS A 33 4.79 -15.72 -23.98
N LYS A 34 5.05 -16.40 -25.11
CA LYS A 34 4.73 -17.81 -25.29
C LYS A 34 5.64 -18.73 -24.45
N LEU A 35 6.94 -18.46 -24.43
CA LEU A 35 7.93 -19.23 -23.66
C LEU A 35 7.75 -19.12 -22.14
N ILE A 36 7.41 -17.91 -21.64
CA ILE A 36 7.14 -17.65 -20.23
C ILE A 36 5.93 -18.46 -19.75
N LYS A 37 4.93 -18.63 -20.62
CA LYS A 37 3.72 -19.41 -20.33
C LYS A 37 4.00 -20.92 -20.20
N GLU A 38 5.08 -21.41 -20.79
CA GLU A 38 5.36 -22.85 -20.95
C GLU A 38 6.39 -23.43 -19.96
N LYS A 39 7.20 -22.64 -19.23
CA LYS A 39 8.40 -23.14 -18.53
C LYS A 39 8.66 -22.64 -17.09
N ILE A 40 7.64 -22.43 -16.26
CA ILE A 40 7.85 -21.89 -14.90
C ILE A 40 8.69 -22.84 -14.00
N VAL A 41 9.61 -22.22 -13.24
CA VAL A 41 10.66 -22.75 -12.35
C VAL A 41 10.07 -23.41 -11.08
N SER A 42 10.78 -24.38 -10.49
CA SER A 42 10.32 -25.13 -9.32
C SER A 42 10.32 -24.30 -8.02
N VAL A 43 9.34 -24.57 -7.15
CA VAL A 43 9.06 -23.86 -5.89
C VAL A 43 10.24 -23.81 -4.91
N LYS A 44 11.18 -24.77 -5.01
CA LYS A 44 12.31 -24.90 -4.07
C LYS A 44 13.38 -23.82 -4.27
N ASP A 45 13.74 -23.52 -5.51
CA ASP A 45 14.80 -22.55 -5.86
C ASP A 45 14.35 -21.08 -5.59
N LEU A 46 13.06 -20.89 -5.41
CA LEU A 46 12.43 -19.61 -5.09
C LEU A 46 12.52 -19.28 -3.60
N ILE A 47 12.41 -20.28 -2.73
CA ILE A 47 12.43 -20.12 -1.27
C ILE A 47 13.82 -19.68 -0.77
N GLU A 48 14.90 -20.24 -1.33
CA GLU A 48 16.27 -19.89 -0.93
C GLU A 48 16.66 -18.44 -1.27
N TYR A 49 16.17 -17.88 -2.38
CA TYR A 49 16.47 -16.50 -2.81
C TYR A 49 15.71 -15.41 -2.02
N LEU A 50 14.53 -15.71 -1.48
CA LEU A 50 13.71 -14.75 -0.73
C LEU A 50 14.31 -14.44 0.64
N ASN A 51 14.83 -15.46 1.32
CA ASN A 51 15.50 -15.34 2.62
C ASN A 51 16.78 -14.52 2.55
N GLU A 52 17.44 -14.47 1.38
CA GLU A 52 18.70 -13.76 1.19
C GLU A 52 18.53 -12.27 0.84
N LYS A 53 17.34 -11.85 0.36
CA LYS A 53 17.15 -10.53 -0.29
C LYS A 53 16.07 -9.62 0.32
N TYR A 54 15.00 -10.18 0.88
CA TYR A 54 13.94 -9.42 1.55
C TYR A 54 14.10 -9.46 3.05
N ASN A 55 15.32 -9.17 3.50
CA ASN A 55 15.54 -8.88 4.90
C ASN A 55 14.62 -7.69 5.24
N TYR A 56 13.63 -7.94 6.10
CA TYR A 56 13.06 -6.87 6.91
C TYR A 56 14.28 -6.16 7.52
N PRO A 57 14.38 -4.82 7.50
CA PRO A 57 15.41 -4.18 8.29
C PRO A 57 15.09 -4.50 9.75
N GLU A 58 15.66 -5.59 10.27
CA GLU A 58 15.57 -5.96 11.69
C GLU A 58 15.98 -4.73 12.51
N GLU A 59 17.00 -4.00 12.03
CA GLU A 59 17.52 -2.75 12.60
C GLU A 59 16.45 -1.68 12.89
N ASN A 60 15.39 -1.55 12.07
CA ASN A 60 14.35 -0.53 12.31
C ASN A 60 13.23 -1.03 13.25
N TYR A 61 12.98 -2.34 13.31
CA TYR A 61 11.87 -2.90 14.08
C TYR A 61 12.27 -3.46 15.45
N GLU A 62 13.54 -3.33 15.87
CA GLU A 62 14.01 -3.72 17.20
C GLU A 62 13.15 -3.14 18.34
N ASN A 63 12.57 -1.95 18.12
CA ASN A 63 11.70 -1.26 19.09
C ASN A 63 10.19 -1.41 18.78
N ALA A 64 9.80 -2.19 17.78
CA ALA A 64 8.39 -2.40 17.48
C ALA A 64 7.68 -3.15 18.62
N ASN A 65 6.47 -2.72 18.96
CA ASN A 65 5.71 -3.21 20.10
C ASN A 65 6.44 -3.13 21.46
N LYS A 66 7.47 -2.27 21.58
CA LYS A 66 8.11 -1.99 22.87
C LYS A 66 7.09 -1.49 23.89
N LEU A 67 7.31 -1.82 25.16
CA LEU A 67 6.47 -1.37 26.26
C LEU A 67 6.77 0.10 26.57
N TYR A 68 5.71 0.90 26.76
CA TYR A 68 5.82 2.31 27.17
C TYR A 68 5.08 2.58 28.47
N ASP A 69 5.70 3.38 29.34
CA ASP A 69 5.09 3.85 30.58
C ASP A 69 4.19 5.07 30.36
N LYS A 70 3.29 5.35 31.30
CA LYS A 70 2.24 6.39 31.16
C LYS A 70 2.83 7.77 30.90
N SER A 71 3.93 8.06 31.57
CA SER A 71 4.64 9.33 31.49
C SER A 71 5.31 9.54 30.14
N GLN A 72 5.50 8.48 29.35
CA GLN A 72 6.11 8.51 28.03
C GLN A 72 5.06 8.51 26.90
N LEU A 73 3.77 8.33 27.23
CA LEU A 73 2.73 8.27 26.22
C LEU A 73 2.36 9.67 25.72
N PRO A 74 2.40 9.90 24.39
CA PRO A 74 1.94 11.15 23.83
C PRO A 74 0.44 11.31 24.07
N LYS A 75 0.00 12.52 24.41
CA LYS A 75 -1.41 12.87 24.53
C LYS A 75 -1.99 13.39 23.22
N LYS A 76 -1.12 13.97 22.39
CA LYS A 76 -1.43 14.68 21.16
C LYS A 76 -0.51 14.21 20.02
N PRO A 77 -0.46 12.90 19.71
CA PRO A 77 0.46 12.40 18.71
C PRO A 77 0.01 12.71 17.28
N VAL A 78 0.91 12.60 16.32
CA VAL A 78 0.53 12.30 14.94
C VAL A 78 0.25 10.80 14.83
N LEU A 79 -0.92 10.45 14.31
CA LEU A 79 -1.29 9.05 14.07
C LEU A 79 -1.02 8.68 12.61
N VAL A 80 -0.12 7.74 12.39
CA VAL A 80 0.22 7.21 11.06
C VAL A 80 -0.43 5.85 10.86
N LEU A 81 -1.27 5.73 9.84
CA LEU A 81 -2.03 4.53 9.50
C LEU A 81 -1.54 3.96 8.17
N SER A 82 -0.85 2.82 8.24
CA SER A 82 -0.27 2.18 7.06
C SER A 82 -1.32 1.50 6.15
N GLY A 83 -0.95 1.29 4.89
CA GLY A 83 -1.69 0.43 3.97
C GLY A 83 -1.55 -1.06 4.31
N GLY A 84 -2.55 -1.87 3.92
CA GLY A 84 -2.55 -3.32 4.18
C GLY A 84 -3.83 -4.07 3.79
N GLY A 85 -4.72 -3.46 3.00
CA GLY A 85 -5.99 -4.07 2.59
C GLY A 85 -6.87 -4.47 3.79
N ALA A 86 -7.39 -5.70 3.80
CA ALA A 86 -8.27 -6.24 4.84
C ALA A 86 -7.68 -6.17 6.25
N ARG A 87 -6.35 -6.21 6.37
CA ARG A 87 -5.64 -6.08 7.65
C ARG A 87 -5.89 -4.74 8.33
N GLY A 88 -6.29 -3.70 7.57
CA GLY A 88 -6.63 -2.38 8.10
C GLY A 88 -7.75 -2.36 9.13
N MET A 89 -8.52 -3.45 9.30
CA MET A 89 -9.45 -3.56 10.43
C MET A 89 -8.73 -3.47 11.79
N ALA A 90 -7.44 -3.83 11.86
CA ALA A 90 -6.62 -3.65 13.05
C ALA A 90 -6.46 -2.18 13.43
N HIS A 91 -6.52 -1.23 12.49
CA HIS A 91 -6.51 0.21 12.78
C HIS A 91 -7.63 0.61 13.72
N ALA A 92 -8.84 0.07 13.54
CA ALA A 92 -9.95 0.36 14.44
C ALA A 92 -9.74 -0.23 15.84
N GLY A 93 -9.11 -1.41 15.92
CA GLY A 93 -8.75 -2.03 17.20
C GLY A 93 -7.74 -1.20 17.98
N VAL A 94 -6.69 -0.71 17.31
CA VAL A 94 -5.71 0.20 17.92
C VAL A 94 -6.37 1.52 18.32
N PHE A 95 -7.17 2.12 17.42
CA PHE A 95 -7.85 3.38 17.69
C PHE A 95 -8.82 3.28 18.87
N LYS A 96 -9.43 2.11 19.11
CA LYS A 96 -10.22 1.85 20.32
C LYS A 96 -9.38 2.06 21.58
N ILE A 97 -8.18 1.47 21.64
CA ILE A 97 -7.30 1.59 22.80
C ILE A 97 -6.78 3.02 22.97
N LEU A 98 -6.44 3.71 21.88
CA LEU A 98 -6.05 5.13 21.95
C LEU A 98 -7.17 5.99 22.57
N ASN A 99 -8.42 5.76 22.18
CA ASN A 99 -9.57 6.45 22.77
C ASN A 99 -9.76 6.11 24.25
N ASP A 100 -9.65 4.83 24.63
CA ASP A 100 -9.75 4.38 26.03
C ASP A 100 -8.68 5.07 26.92
N LEU A 101 -7.52 5.41 26.35
CA LEU A 101 -6.41 6.10 27.01
C LEU A 101 -6.46 7.64 26.89
N GLU A 102 -7.53 8.17 26.29
CA GLU A 102 -7.74 9.58 25.98
C GLU A 102 -6.60 10.20 25.14
N ILE A 103 -5.94 9.39 24.32
CA ILE A 103 -4.92 9.84 23.36
C ILE A 103 -5.65 10.35 22.13
N LYS A 104 -5.52 11.66 21.84
CA LYS A 104 -6.25 12.35 20.78
C LYS A 104 -5.27 12.85 19.72
N PRO A 105 -5.21 12.22 18.54
CA PRO A 105 -4.26 12.63 17.52
C PRO A 105 -4.46 14.09 17.10
N VAL A 106 -3.37 14.83 16.93
CA VAL A 106 -3.39 16.21 16.39
C VAL A 106 -3.47 16.23 14.87
N ALA A 107 -3.03 15.14 14.24
CA ALA A 107 -3.14 14.93 12.81
C ALA A 107 -3.15 13.42 12.53
N ILE A 108 -3.71 13.05 11.39
CA ILE A 108 -3.72 11.68 10.90
C ILE A 108 -3.08 11.65 9.52
N ILE A 109 -2.17 10.71 9.32
CA ILE A 109 -1.58 10.40 8.02
C ILE A 109 -2.04 9.01 7.62
N GLY A 110 -2.62 8.87 6.43
CA GLY A 110 -3.18 7.61 5.97
C GLY A 110 -2.74 7.24 4.56
N THR A 111 -2.41 5.97 4.37
CA THR A 111 -2.13 5.36 3.07
C THR A 111 -3.11 4.21 2.80
N SER A 112 -3.74 4.16 1.63
CA SER A 112 -4.60 3.06 1.19
C SER A 112 -5.74 2.76 2.18
N ILE A 113 -5.83 1.56 2.76
CA ILE A 113 -6.82 1.28 3.82
C ILE A 113 -6.63 2.18 5.06
N GLY A 114 -5.41 2.61 5.35
CA GLY A 114 -5.12 3.60 6.38
C GLY A 114 -5.66 5.00 6.02
N ALA A 115 -5.71 5.37 4.73
CA ALA A 115 -6.39 6.59 4.27
C ALA A 115 -7.91 6.50 4.49
N ILE A 116 -8.52 5.34 4.22
CA ILE A 116 -9.94 5.11 4.46
C ILE A 116 -10.26 5.19 5.96
N ALA A 117 -9.49 4.48 6.79
CA ALA A 117 -9.66 4.51 8.24
C ALA A 117 -9.42 5.93 8.79
N GLY A 118 -8.35 6.59 8.35
CA GLY A 118 -7.99 7.94 8.76
C GLY A 118 -9.05 8.97 8.39
N ALA A 119 -9.63 8.89 7.20
CA ALA A 119 -10.74 9.76 6.79
C ALA A 119 -11.97 9.60 7.67
N LEU A 120 -12.35 8.36 8.00
CA LEU A 120 -13.47 8.10 8.92
C LEU A 120 -13.17 8.63 10.33
N ILE A 121 -11.96 8.42 10.84
CA ILE A 121 -11.55 8.93 12.16
C ILE A 121 -11.55 10.47 12.17
N ALA A 122 -11.00 11.10 11.14
CA ALA A 122 -10.94 12.56 11.00
C ALA A 122 -12.34 13.19 10.86
N ASP A 123 -13.30 12.48 10.24
CA ASP A 123 -14.73 12.84 10.19
C ASP A 123 -15.43 12.66 11.56
N GLY A 124 -14.72 12.10 12.53
CA GLY A 124 -15.16 11.96 13.92
C GLY A 124 -15.92 10.67 14.19
N LYS A 125 -15.72 9.62 13.39
CA LYS A 125 -16.26 8.29 13.65
C LYS A 125 -15.49 7.63 14.80
N SER A 126 -16.23 6.96 15.68
CA SER A 126 -15.64 6.19 16.78
C SER A 126 -15.03 4.88 16.30
N ALA A 127 -14.20 4.23 17.13
CA ALA A 127 -13.66 2.91 16.81
C ALA A 127 -14.75 1.85 16.54
N ILE A 128 -15.88 1.93 17.26
CA ILE A 128 -17.02 1.04 17.03
C ILE A 128 -17.74 1.37 15.71
N ASP A 129 -17.80 2.64 15.32
CA ASP A 129 -18.33 3.03 14.01
C ASP A 129 -17.45 2.47 12.89
N LEU A 130 -16.12 2.57 13.00
CA LEU A 130 -15.19 1.99 12.04
C LEU A 130 -15.44 0.48 11.89
N TYR A 131 -15.54 -0.24 13.01
CA TYR A 131 -15.87 -1.66 13.03
C TYR A 131 -17.22 -1.94 12.34
N ASN A 132 -18.28 -1.22 12.71
CA ASN A 132 -19.62 -1.43 12.17
C ASN A 132 -19.72 -1.10 10.67
N ILE A 133 -19.06 -0.01 10.23
CA ILE A 133 -19.00 0.39 8.83
C ILE A 133 -18.27 -0.69 8.02
N MET A 134 -17.12 -1.17 8.49
CA MET A 134 -16.39 -2.23 7.80
C MET A 134 -17.16 -3.56 7.83
N TYR A 135 -17.90 -3.83 8.92
CA TYR A 135 -18.75 -5.00 9.07
C TYR A 135 -19.92 -5.01 8.07
N ALA A 136 -20.68 -3.91 8.01
CA ALA A 136 -21.87 -3.77 7.17
C ALA A 136 -21.56 -3.78 5.66
N ASN A 137 -20.30 -3.53 5.28
CA ASN A 137 -19.87 -3.44 3.89
C ASN A 137 -19.11 -4.69 3.40
N GLU A 138 -19.31 -5.86 4.03
CA GLU A 138 -18.68 -7.13 3.62
C GLU A 138 -18.84 -7.46 2.13
N LYS A 139 -19.99 -7.13 1.53
CA LYS A 139 -20.25 -7.33 0.10
C LYS A 139 -19.37 -6.48 -0.81
N PHE A 140 -19.02 -5.26 -0.40
CA PHE A 140 -18.05 -4.42 -1.11
C PHE A 140 -16.67 -5.06 -1.07
N PHE A 141 -16.27 -5.57 0.09
CA PHE A 141 -14.97 -6.18 0.30
C PHE A 141 -14.81 -7.55 -0.38
N LYS A 142 -15.87 -8.37 -0.45
CA LYS A 142 -15.88 -9.61 -1.25
C LYS A 142 -15.70 -9.33 -2.75
N PHE A 143 -16.19 -8.20 -3.24
CA PHE A 143 -16.02 -7.80 -4.64
C PHE A 143 -14.58 -7.44 -5.00
N LEU A 144 -13.80 -6.92 -4.04
CA LEU A 144 -12.37 -6.64 -4.21
C LEU A 144 -11.53 -7.91 -4.43
N LYS A 145 -11.97 -9.09 -3.94
CA LYS A 145 -11.30 -10.39 -4.16
C LYS A 145 -11.33 -10.89 -5.62
N TRP A 146 -12.19 -10.32 -6.48
CA TRP A 146 -12.56 -10.90 -7.78
C TRP A 146 -12.31 -9.97 -8.98
N SER A 147 -11.22 -9.18 -8.96
CA SER A 147 -10.98 -8.17 -10.00
C SER A 147 -10.22 -8.70 -11.23
N ASN A 148 -10.95 -8.94 -12.32
CA ASN A 148 -10.41 -8.96 -13.69
C ASN A 148 -10.27 -7.48 -14.19
N PRO A 149 -9.35 -7.12 -15.11
CA PRO A 149 -9.22 -5.76 -15.68
C PRO A 149 -10.53 -5.04 -16.05
N VAL A 150 -11.57 -5.77 -16.47
CA VAL A 150 -12.91 -5.21 -16.78
C VAL A 150 -13.63 -4.63 -15.54
N ILE A 151 -13.19 -4.99 -14.33
CA ILE A 151 -13.88 -4.70 -13.06
C ILE A 151 -13.24 -3.53 -12.30
N ARG A 152 -12.04 -3.05 -12.68
CA ARG A 152 -11.28 -2.01 -11.96
C ARG A 152 -12.05 -0.69 -11.79
N LYS A 153 -12.69 -0.21 -12.86
CA LYS A 153 -13.54 0.99 -12.84
C LYS A 153 -14.71 0.84 -11.88
N LYS A 154 -15.38 -0.32 -11.88
CA LYS A 154 -16.48 -0.62 -10.96
C LYS A 154 -16.02 -0.66 -9.50
N VAL A 155 -14.79 -1.16 -9.25
CA VAL A 155 -14.21 -1.13 -7.91
C VAL A 155 -13.96 0.30 -7.46
N LYS A 156 -13.35 1.15 -8.32
CA LYS A 156 -13.17 2.59 -8.07
C LYS A 156 -14.49 3.28 -7.72
N GLU A 157 -15.52 3.10 -8.54
CA GLU A 157 -16.86 3.66 -8.32
C GLU A 157 -17.47 3.18 -7.00
N LYS A 158 -17.30 1.90 -6.65
CA LYS A 158 -17.77 1.37 -5.37
C LYS A 158 -16.99 1.94 -4.18
N THR A 159 -15.68 2.14 -4.29
CA THR A 159 -14.88 2.80 -3.24
C THR A 159 -15.38 4.21 -3.01
N MET A 160 -15.60 4.98 -4.08
CA MET A 160 -16.19 6.33 -3.97
C MET A 160 -17.59 6.31 -3.35
N SER A 161 -18.45 5.37 -3.75
CA SER A 161 -19.79 5.21 -3.19
C SER A 161 -19.76 4.84 -1.70
N PHE A 162 -18.85 3.94 -1.31
CA PHE A 162 -18.60 3.61 0.09
C PHE A 162 -18.20 4.86 0.89
N LEU A 163 -17.28 5.68 0.39
CA LEU A 163 -16.86 6.91 1.09
C LEU A 163 -18.03 7.91 1.21
N ARG A 164 -18.77 8.15 0.12
CA ARG A 164 -19.95 9.03 0.12
C ARG A 164 -21.00 8.63 1.15
N LYS A 165 -21.23 7.34 1.33
CA LYS A 165 -22.24 6.81 2.26
C LYS A 165 -21.81 6.94 3.72
N ASN A 166 -20.52 6.85 4.01
CA ASN A 166 -20.04 6.71 5.39
C ASN A 166 -19.41 7.98 5.96
N LEU A 167 -18.92 8.91 5.12
CA LEU A 167 -18.44 10.22 5.54
C LEU A 167 -19.60 11.22 5.68
N THR A 168 -19.50 12.11 6.67
CA THR A 168 -20.44 13.22 6.86
C THR A 168 -19.98 14.50 6.18
N VAL A 169 -18.66 14.69 6.05
CA VAL A 169 -18.05 15.79 5.28
C VAL A 169 -17.21 15.25 4.12
N TYR A 170 -17.13 16.04 3.05
CA TYR A 170 -16.37 15.69 1.84
C TYR A 170 -15.19 16.61 1.57
N ASP A 171 -14.97 17.61 2.41
CA ASP A 171 -13.87 18.57 2.31
C ASP A 171 -12.95 18.48 3.53
N PHE A 172 -11.63 18.49 3.31
CA PHE A 172 -10.63 18.39 4.36
C PHE A 172 -10.77 19.48 5.43
N ASP A 173 -11.14 20.70 5.02
CA ASP A 173 -11.25 21.86 5.94
C ASP A 173 -12.39 21.69 6.97
N LYS A 174 -13.30 20.74 6.74
CA LYS A 174 -14.44 20.45 7.61
C LYS A 174 -14.19 19.26 8.55
N LEU A 175 -13.04 18.61 8.47
CA LEU A 175 -12.69 17.49 9.33
C LEU A 175 -12.41 17.96 10.76
N LYS A 176 -12.69 17.10 11.74
CA LYS A 176 -12.45 17.38 13.15
C LYS A 176 -10.97 17.27 13.53
N VAL A 177 -10.23 16.46 12.78
CA VAL A 177 -8.79 16.26 12.93
C VAL A 177 -8.13 16.47 11.56
N PRO A 178 -7.06 17.27 11.46
CA PRO A 178 -6.28 17.39 10.22
C PRO A 178 -5.90 16.03 9.63
N LEU A 179 -6.13 15.87 8.34
CA LEU A 179 -5.90 14.62 7.61
C LEU A 179 -4.95 14.84 6.43
N TYR A 180 -3.96 13.96 6.33
CA TYR A 180 -3.00 13.94 5.24
C TYR A 180 -3.08 12.59 4.54
N ILE A 181 -3.48 12.60 3.28
CA ILE A 181 -3.65 11.40 2.47
C ILE A 181 -2.43 11.23 1.58
N ASN A 182 -1.72 10.13 1.79
CA ASN A 182 -0.57 9.78 0.98
C ASN A 182 -0.99 9.07 -0.32
N THR A 183 -0.51 9.57 -1.44
CA THR A 183 -0.76 9.07 -2.79
C THR A 183 0.53 9.13 -3.61
N ALA A 184 0.50 8.57 -4.82
CA ALA A 184 1.55 8.75 -5.80
C ALA A 184 0.95 9.22 -7.13
N ASP A 185 1.59 10.20 -7.77
CA ASP A 185 1.24 10.62 -9.12
C ASP A 185 2.03 9.79 -10.14
N LEU A 186 1.30 9.02 -10.96
CA LEU A 186 1.87 8.17 -12.01
C LEU A 186 2.50 8.97 -13.15
N LYS A 187 2.10 10.22 -13.35
CA LYS A 187 2.65 11.07 -14.42
C LYS A 187 4.04 11.59 -14.06
N THR A 188 4.20 12.08 -12.83
CA THR A 188 5.48 12.63 -12.34
C THR A 188 6.34 11.61 -11.58
N CYS A 189 5.78 10.46 -11.23
CA CYS A 189 6.38 9.46 -10.35
C CYS A 189 6.76 9.98 -8.96
N GLN A 190 6.04 11.00 -8.48
CA GLN A 190 6.31 11.64 -7.20
C GLN A 190 5.27 11.24 -6.15
N ARG A 191 5.71 11.21 -4.89
CA ARG A 191 4.81 11.12 -3.75
C ARG A 191 4.03 12.41 -3.64
N VAL A 192 2.71 12.29 -3.47
CA VAL A 192 1.80 13.42 -3.34
C VAL A 192 1.02 13.25 -2.04
N ILE A 193 1.18 14.22 -1.14
CA ILE A 193 0.40 14.32 0.10
C ILE A 193 -0.74 15.29 -0.14
N ILE A 194 -1.98 14.82 0.00
CA ILE A 194 -3.18 15.62 -0.19
C ILE A 194 -3.79 15.92 1.18
N SER A 195 -3.96 17.19 1.50
CA SER A 195 -4.55 17.66 2.76
C SER A 195 -5.61 18.76 2.58
N SER A 196 -6.12 18.93 1.35
CA SER A 196 -7.12 19.94 1.01
C SER A 196 -8.06 19.46 -0.11
N GLY A 197 -9.25 20.09 -0.24
CA GLY A 197 -10.22 19.83 -1.30
C GLY A 197 -11.07 18.56 -1.12
N ASP A 198 -11.39 17.85 -2.21
CA ASP A 198 -12.30 16.69 -2.13
C ASP A 198 -11.64 15.46 -1.49
N ILE A 199 -12.18 15.00 -0.36
CA ILE A 199 -11.68 13.84 0.39
C ILE A 199 -11.88 12.55 -0.42
N ILE A 200 -13.03 12.40 -1.10
CA ILE A 200 -13.38 11.14 -1.75
C ILE A 200 -12.36 10.79 -2.83
N THR A 201 -11.99 11.77 -3.66
CA THR A 201 -11.00 11.65 -4.74
C THR A 201 -9.62 11.37 -4.16
N ALA A 202 -9.21 12.08 -3.11
CA ALA A 202 -7.92 11.87 -2.45
C ALA A 202 -7.79 10.45 -1.86
N VAL A 203 -8.77 10.03 -1.07
CA VAL A 203 -8.78 8.71 -0.41
C VAL A 203 -8.91 7.59 -1.45
N THR A 204 -9.73 7.77 -2.49
CA THR A 204 -9.84 6.77 -3.58
C THR A 204 -8.53 6.65 -4.34
N GLY A 205 -7.83 7.77 -4.61
CA GLY A 205 -6.49 7.75 -5.23
C GLY A 205 -5.47 7.02 -4.36
N SER A 206 -5.47 7.27 -3.05
CA SER A 206 -4.63 6.56 -2.08
C SER A 206 -4.93 5.07 -1.99
N ALA A 207 -6.18 4.68 -2.18
CA ALA A 207 -6.61 3.28 -2.19
C ALA A 207 -6.54 2.66 -3.58
N ALA A 208 -6.08 3.38 -4.62
CA ALA A 208 -6.07 2.89 -6.00
C ALA A 208 -4.90 1.92 -6.24
N ILE A 209 -4.99 0.73 -5.62
CA ILE A 209 -3.96 -0.31 -5.71
C ILE A 209 -3.75 -0.67 -7.18
N PRO A 210 -2.50 -0.56 -7.69
CA PRO A 210 -2.20 -0.88 -9.08
C PRO A 210 -2.75 -2.23 -9.51
N PHE A 211 -3.35 -2.26 -10.69
CA PHE A 211 -3.98 -3.43 -11.32
C PHE A 211 -5.26 -3.98 -10.66
N ILE A 212 -5.66 -3.48 -9.49
CA ILE A 212 -6.89 -3.87 -8.78
C ILE A 212 -7.94 -2.77 -8.90
N ILE A 213 -7.51 -1.53 -8.67
CA ILE A 213 -8.34 -0.34 -8.68
C ILE A 213 -7.76 0.61 -9.73
N GLU A 214 -8.64 1.16 -10.55
CA GLU A 214 -8.24 2.14 -11.56
C GLU A 214 -7.76 3.42 -10.88
N SER A 215 -6.71 4.01 -11.44
CA SER A 215 -6.17 5.28 -10.97
C SER A 215 -7.22 6.39 -10.99
N VAL A 216 -6.98 7.42 -10.19
CA VAL A 216 -7.91 8.53 -10.02
C VAL A 216 -7.29 9.79 -10.58
N GLU A 217 -7.93 10.37 -11.59
CA GLU A 217 -7.56 11.70 -12.07
C GLU A 217 -7.95 12.76 -11.03
N ARG A 218 -7.02 13.66 -10.73
CA ARG A 218 -7.25 14.83 -9.89
C ARG A 218 -6.39 15.97 -10.40
N ASP A 219 -7.03 17.06 -10.79
CA ASP A 219 -6.35 18.20 -11.42
C ASP A 219 -5.52 17.72 -12.62
N SER A 220 -4.21 17.98 -12.66
CA SER A 220 -3.31 17.47 -13.69
C SER A 220 -2.70 16.09 -13.38
N MET A 221 -2.97 15.52 -12.20
CA MET A 221 -2.32 14.30 -11.68
C MET A 221 -3.12 13.03 -12.01
N LEU A 222 -2.43 11.90 -12.07
CA LEU A 222 -3.03 10.56 -12.12
C LEU A 222 -2.63 9.77 -10.88
N LEU A 223 -3.51 9.76 -9.88
CA LEU A 223 -3.22 9.23 -8.56
C LEU A 223 -3.33 7.70 -8.51
N THR A 224 -2.36 7.07 -7.84
CA THR A 224 -2.37 5.66 -7.45
C THR A 224 -2.01 5.50 -5.97
N ASP A 225 -2.10 4.27 -5.47
CA ASP A 225 -1.83 3.95 -4.07
C ASP A 225 -0.43 4.41 -3.65
N GLY A 226 -0.37 5.23 -2.58
CA GLY A 226 0.88 5.83 -2.10
C GLY A 226 1.86 4.81 -1.49
N GLY A 227 1.37 3.60 -1.15
CA GLY A 227 2.21 2.51 -0.65
C GLY A 227 3.23 1.99 -1.66
N VAL A 228 3.13 2.38 -2.94
CA VAL A 228 4.13 2.07 -3.97
C VAL A 228 5.40 2.90 -3.85
N ILE A 229 5.37 4.02 -3.12
CA ILE A 229 6.55 4.87 -2.84
C ILE A 229 6.91 4.79 -1.36
N ASP A 230 5.95 5.06 -0.47
CA ASP A 230 6.17 5.16 0.97
C ASP A 230 4.86 4.90 1.70
N ASN A 231 4.78 3.81 2.46
CA ASN A 231 3.52 3.41 3.10
C ASN A 231 3.18 4.23 4.36
N PHE A 232 4.15 4.93 4.96
CA PHE A 232 4.01 5.54 6.30
C PHE A 232 4.20 7.05 6.30
N CYS A 233 5.04 7.61 5.44
CA CYS A 233 5.29 9.06 5.35
C CYS A 233 5.65 9.69 6.71
N VAL A 234 6.48 9.00 7.50
CA VAL A 234 6.88 9.44 8.86
C VAL A 234 7.61 10.79 8.82
N ASP A 235 8.28 11.10 7.72
CA ASP A 235 8.89 12.42 7.50
C ASP A 235 7.86 13.56 7.52
N ILE A 236 6.63 13.33 7.07
CA ILE A 236 5.55 14.31 7.17
C ILE A 236 5.10 14.45 8.63
N ALA A 237 4.97 13.34 9.36
CA ALA A 237 4.58 13.35 10.78
C ALA A 237 5.54 14.20 11.63
N ARG A 238 6.86 14.11 11.35
CA ARG A 238 7.90 14.88 12.06
C ARG A 238 7.81 16.40 11.84
N ASN A 239 7.18 16.84 10.76
CA ASN A 239 7.02 18.27 10.45
C ASN A 239 5.73 18.88 11.01
N ILE A 240 4.87 18.07 11.64
CA ILE A 240 3.64 18.53 12.29
C ILE A 240 3.93 18.73 13.77
N GLU A 241 3.47 19.83 14.38
CA GLU A 241 3.65 20.04 15.83
C GLU A 241 2.88 18.97 16.63
N ASN A 242 3.60 18.16 17.40
CA ASN A 242 3.05 17.03 18.15
C ASN A 242 3.93 16.70 19.38
N ASP A 243 3.42 15.85 20.29
CA ASP A 243 4.16 15.33 21.45
C ASP A 243 4.61 13.88 21.29
N GLY A 244 4.49 13.32 20.08
CA GLY A 244 4.95 11.99 19.70
C GLY A 244 4.32 11.50 18.39
N ILE A 245 4.87 10.43 17.82
CA ILE A 245 4.35 9.81 16.61
C ILE A 245 3.96 8.37 16.94
N ILE A 246 2.70 8.02 16.66
CA ILE A 246 2.20 6.64 16.78
C ILE A 246 2.00 6.08 15.39
N ILE A 247 2.70 4.98 15.08
CA ILE A 247 2.60 4.27 13.80
C ILE A 247 1.82 2.98 14.01
N VAL A 248 0.73 2.81 13.28
CA VAL A 248 0.00 1.54 13.22
C VAL A 248 0.38 0.82 11.94
N ASP A 249 1.20 -0.21 12.10
CA ASP A 249 1.68 -1.00 10.98
C ASP A 249 0.90 -2.31 10.84
N VAL A 250 -0.05 -2.31 9.90
CA VAL A 250 -0.83 -3.50 9.56
C VAL A 250 -0.20 -4.34 8.44
N CYS A 251 1.00 -3.97 8.00
CA CYS A 251 1.77 -4.65 6.97
C CYS A 251 2.78 -5.65 7.57
N ALA A 252 3.31 -5.37 8.77
CA ALA A 252 4.46 -6.09 9.36
C ALA A 252 4.26 -7.53 9.85
N ALA A 253 3.03 -8.04 9.92
CA ALA A 253 2.85 -9.49 10.02
C ALA A 253 2.88 -10.11 8.61
N THR A 254 3.89 -10.91 8.33
CA THR A 254 4.23 -11.43 7.00
C THR A 254 3.05 -12.05 6.25
N ASP A 255 2.86 -11.64 5.00
CA ASP A 255 3.18 -12.45 3.80
C ASP A 255 2.88 -11.59 2.54
N PRO A 256 3.84 -11.35 1.62
CA PRO A 256 3.62 -10.63 0.35
C PRO A 256 2.39 -11.10 -0.43
N THR A 257 1.91 -12.31 -0.24
CA THR A 257 0.50 -12.74 -0.24
C THR A 257 0.54 -14.00 0.59
N SER A 258 -0.45 -14.37 1.38
CA SER A 258 -0.47 -15.75 1.91
C SER A 258 -0.09 -16.78 0.81
N SER A 259 0.79 -17.71 1.17
CA SER A 259 2.13 -17.95 0.58
C SER A 259 2.29 -18.53 -0.84
N VAL A 260 1.23 -18.62 -1.64
CA VAL A 260 1.28 -19.13 -3.04
C VAL A 260 1.34 -17.99 -4.09
N GLN A 261 1.01 -16.75 -3.74
CA GLN A 261 0.33 -15.87 -4.70
C GLN A 261 1.04 -14.54 -5.10
N ARG A 262 2.19 -14.16 -4.52
CA ARG A 262 2.91 -12.91 -4.86
C ARG A 262 4.37 -13.05 -5.23
N ASP A 263 5.04 -14.16 -4.89
CA ASP A 263 6.15 -14.66 -5.72
C ASP A 263 5.69 -14.89 -7.19
N TYR A 264 4.38 -15.03 -7.36
CA TYR A 264 3.58 -15.12 -8.58
C TYR A 264 3.17 -13.77 -9.20
N PHE A 265 3.32 -12.64 -8.49
CA PHE A 265 2.77 -11.35 -8.92
C PHE A 265 3.82 -10.49 -9.64
N LEU A 266 5.08 -10.45 -9.17
CA LEU A 266 6.13 -9.61 -9.78
C LEU A 266 7.50 -10.29 -9.93
N LEU A 267 7.57 -11.62 -9.79
CA LEU A 267 8.52 -12.40 -10.60
C LEU A 267 7.99 -12.47 -12.07
N GLN A 268 6.65 -12.43 -12.23
CA GLN A 268 5.79 -12.49 -13.44
C GLN A 268 5.83 -11.25 -14.34
N VAL A 269 6.22 -10.09 -13.81
CA VAL A 269 6.30 -8.81 -14.56
C VAL A 269 7.75 -8.35 -14.72
N SER A 270 8.68 -8.77 -13.85
CA SER A 270 9.99 -8.11 -13.80
C SER A 270 11.09 -8.71 -14.67
N LYS A 271 11.46 -10.00 -14.70
CA LYS A 271 12.84 -10.31 -15.18
C LYS A 271 13.23 -9.82 -16.59
N ASP A 272 12.38 -9.96 -17.61
CA ASP A 272 12.68 -9.45 -18.96
C ASP A 272 12.27 -7.97 -19.16
N LEU A 273 11.21 -7.50 -18.49
CA LEU A 273 10.75 -6.11 -18.54
C LEU A 273 11.62 -5.17 -17.71
N HIS A 274 12.27 -5.72 -16.68
CA HIS A 274 13.31 -5.12 -15.86
C HIS A 274 14.62 -4.98 -16.64
N GLU A 275 14.99 -5.99 -17.44
CA GLU A 275 16.13 -5.90 -18.35
C GLU A 275 15.88 -4.88 -19.48
N ILE A 276 14.65 -4.81 -20.00
CA ILE A 276 14.22 -3.79 -20.97
C ILE A 276 14.16 -2.39 -20.31
N THR A 277 13.59 -2.24 -19.12
CA THR A 277 13.56 -0.93 -18.43
C THR A 277 14.94 -0.50 -17.93
N LYS A 278 15.85 -1.43 -17.60
CA LYS A 278 17.28 -1.15 -17.40
C LYS A 278 17.94 -0.57 -18.65
N SER A 279 17.58 -1.01 -19.84
CA SER A 279 18.14 -0.47 -21.09
C SER A 279 17.54 0.89 -21.48
N PHE A 280 16.34 1.23 -21.00
CA PHE A 280 15.75 2.58 -21.10
C PHE A 280 16.17 3.55 -19.96
N GLY A 281 16.77 3.03 -18.88
CA GLY A 281 17.24 3.81 -17.72
C GLY A 281 16.11 4.30 -16.81
N LYS A 282 16.46 5.12 -15.79
CA LYS A 282 15.55 5.83 -14.85
C LYS A 282 14.65 6.90 -15.55
N ARG A 283 14.31 6.71 -16.82
CA ARG A 283 13.49 7.66 -17.59
C ARG A 283 12.02 7.46 -17.25
N ILE A 284 11.38 8.54 -16.84
CA ILE A 284 9.93 8.64 -16.70
C ILE A 284 9.35 8.69 -18.12
N LEU A 285 8.39 7.82 -18.40
CA LEU A 285 7.68 7.82 -19.68
C LEU A 285 6.39 8.64 -19.55
N PRO A 286 6.07 9.50 -20.53
CA PRO A 286 4.83 10.28 -20.49
C PRO A 286 3.62 9.34 -20.59
N ILE A 287 2.63 9.53 -19.72
CA ILE A 287 1.36 8.80 -19.78
C ILE A 287 0.35 9.69 -20.49
N GLU A 288 0.15 9.44 -21.79
CA GLU A 288 -0.82 10.18 -22.61
C GLU A 288 -2.27 9.69 -22.40
N SER A 289 -2.44 8.43 -21.99
CA SER A 289 -3.76 7.85 -21.69
C SER A 289 -3.64 6.69 -20.69
N GLU A 290 -4.74 6.38 -20.00
CA GLU A 290 -4.83 5.21 -19.08
C GLU A 290 -4.55 3.85 -19.77
N LYS A 291 -4.56 3.80 -21.11
CA LYS A 291 -4.26 2.60 -21.89
C LYS A 291 -2.76 2.38 -22.12
N ASP A 292 -1.93 3.39 -21.82
CA ASP A 292 -0.48 3.29 -21.95
C ASP A 292 0.13 2.40 -20.85
N THR A 293 -0.08 1.10 -21.05
CA THR A 293 0.25 0.06 -20.09
C THR A 293 1.75 -0.03 -19.86
N PHE A 294 2.57 0.26 -20.88
CA PHE A 294 4.03 0.20 -20.75
C PHE A 294 4.57 1.37 -19.92
N SER A 295 4.14 2.61 -20.22
CA SER A 295 4.53 3.78 -19.43
C SER A 295 4.04 3.67 -17.99
N PHE A 296 2.80 3.19 -17.79
CA PHE A 296 2.24 2.89 -16.47
C PHE A 296 3.12 1.91 -15.68
N ILE A 297 3.47 0.77 -16.29
CA ILE A 297 4.28 -0.27 -15.64
C ILE A 297 5.69 0.26 -15.33
N ASN A 298 6.33 0.95 -16.28
CA ASN A 298 7.66 1.53 -16.10
C ASN A 298 7.70 2.53 -14.94
N ASN A 299 6.76 3.47 -14.92
CA ASN A 299 6.66 4.50 -13.88
C ASN A 299 6.37 3.87 -12.51
N LEU A 300 5.53 2.84 -12.44
CA LEU A 300 5.30 2.06 -11.22
C LEU A 300 6.57 1.40 -10.67
N PHE A 301 7.34 0.72 -11.53
CA PHE A 301 8.62 0.13 -11.09
C PHE A 301 9.64 1.17 -10.69
N TYR A 302 9.68 2.30 -11.40
CA TYR A 302 10.53 3.42 -11.03
C TYR A 302 10.19 3.93 -9.62
N MET A 303 8.91 4.12 -9.30
CA MET A 303 8.44 4.52 -7.97
C MET A 303 8.81 3.52 -6.88
N ILE A 304 8.58 2.23 -7.12
CA ILE A 304 8.99 1.15 -6.19
C ILE A 304 10.50 1.18 -5.96
N GLY A 305 11.29 1.48 -6.99
CA GLY A 305 12.75 1.56 -6.92
C GLY A 305 13.32 2.84 -6.28
N LEU A 306 12.52 3.90 -6.09
CA LEU A 306 13.00 5.17 -5.53
C LEU A 306 13.11 5.17 -4.00
N ARG A 307 12.13 4.57 -3.32
CA ARG A 307 11.99 4.63 -1.86
C ARG A 307 11.36 3.39 -1.24
N GLY A 308 11.17 2.31 -2.02
CA GLY A 308 10.33 1.14 -1.71
C GLY A 308 10.65 0.40 -0.41
N GLY A 309 10.35 1.02 0.72
CA GLY A 309 10.24 0.40 2.01
C GLY A 309 8.77 0.14 2.31
N LEU A 310 8.43 -1.13 2.54
CA LEU A 310 7.27 -1.52 3.35
C LEU A 310 7.53 -1.28 4.85
N ALA A 311 8.66 -0.68 5.18
CA ALA A 311 9.09 -0.31 6.51
C ALA A 311 9.16 1.22 6.63
N PRO A 312 8.72 1.82 7.75
CA PRO A 312 8.92 3.23 8.02
C PRO A 312 10.41 3.53 8.21
N SER A 313 10.84 4.73 7.85
CA SER A 313 12.12 5.29 8.29
C SER A 313 11.94 5.79 9.72
N LEU A 314 12.51 5.07 10.68
CA LEU A 314 12.38 5.35 12.11
C LEU A 314 13.65 6.02 12.65
N ASN A 315 13.47 6.91 13.62
CA ASN A 315 14.57 7.57 14.34
C ASN A 315 14.69 7.08 15.80
N GLY A 316 13.73 6.28 16.27
CA GLY A 316 13.73 5.64 17.59
C GLY A 316 12.76 6.26 18.61
N ASP A 317 12.26 7.46 18.32
CA ASP A 317 11.30 8.18 19.16
C ASP A 317 9.84 7.81 18.83
N GLU A 318 9.60 7.10 17.73
CA GLU A 318 8.27 6.71 17.30
C GLU A 318 7.75 5.47 18.06
N ILE A 319 6.47 5.49 18.42
CA ILE A 319 5.78 4.34 18.99
C ILE A 319 5.21 3.51 17.83
N VAL A 320 5.78 2.32 17.59
CA VAL A 320 5.34 1.45 16.50
C VAL A 320 4.49 0.31 17.06
N ILE A 321 3.20 0.29 16.68
CA ILE A 321 2.25 -0.76 17.01
C ILE A 321 2.10 -1.65 15.77
N THR A 322 2.52 -2.90 15.91
CA THR A 322 2.48 -3.92 14.85
C THR A 322 1.58 -5.08 15.27
N PRO A 323 0.31 -5.10 14.84
CA PRO A 323 -0.60 -6.22 15.04
C PRO A 323 -0.09 -7.52 14.40
N MET A 324 -0.15 -8.62 15.15
CA MET A 324 0.21 -9.97 14.68
C MET A 324 -0.90 -10.54 13.79
N LEU A 325 -0.81 -10.26 12.49
CA LEU A 325 -1.79 -10.59 11.45
C LEU A 325 -1.30 -11.69 10.48
N GLU A 326 -0.31 -12.49 10.86
CA GLU A 326 0.34 -13.51 10.03
C GLU A 326 -0.63 -14.61 9.55
N LYS A 327 -1.76 -14.77 10.25
CA LYS A 327 -2.84 -15.71 9.90
C LYS A 327 -3.88 -15.13 8.93
N MET A 328 -3.64 -13.93 8.39
CA MET A 328 -4.59 -13.20 7.54
C MET A 328 -3.91 -12.55 6.33
N GLY A 329 -4.44 -12.81 5.14
CA GLY A 329 -4.06 -12.13 3.90
C GLY A 329 -4.74 -10.76 3.73
N VAL A 330 -4.17 -9.91 2.89
CA VAL A 330 -4.64 -8.54 2.62
C VAL A 330 -5.99 -8.45 1.92
N PHE A 331 -6.57 -9.57 1.47
CA PHE A 331 -7.91 -9.61 0.90
C PHE A 331 -8.90 -10.41 1.76
N GLU A 332 -8.49 -11.02 2.86
CA GLU A 332 -9.35 -11.89 3.70
C GLU A 332 -10.27 -11.09 4.63
N PHE A 333 -11.14 -10.24 4.08
CA PHE A 333 -12.07 -9.39 4.86
C PHE A 333 -13.09 -10.17 5.72
N ASP A 334 -13.24 -11.47 5.49
CA ASP A 334 -13.96 -12.40 6.35
C ASP A 334 -13.26 -12.61 7.71
N LYS A 335 -11.94 -12.41 7.79
CA LYS A 335 -11.15 -12.45 9.04
C LYS A 335 -11.06 -11.09 9.74
N ARG A 336 -11.99 -10.16 9.46
CA ARG A 336 -11.99 -8.81 10.04
C ARG A 336 -11.97 -8.81 11.58
N ASP A 337 -12.71 -9.70 12.23
CA ASP A 337 -12.77 -9.77 13.70
C ASP A 337 -11.42 -10.19 14.29
N PHE A 338 -10.72 -11.09 13.60
CA PHE A 338 -9.35 -11.46 13.94
C PHE A 338 -8.42 -10.24 13.85
N ALA A 339 -8.46 -9.48 12.76
CA ALA A 339 -7.64 -8.29 12.62
C ALA A 339 -7.96 -7.20 13.65
N TYR A 340 -9.24 -6.94 13.90
CA TYR A 340 -9.68 -6.00 14.94
C TYR A 340 -9.12 -6.38 16.31
N ASN A 341 -9.29 -7.64 16.72
CA ASN A 341 -8.81 -8.13 18.01
C ASN A 341 -7.29 -8.10 18.11
N LYS A 342 -6.57 -8.37 17.02
CA LYS A 342 -5.10 -8.25 16.96
C LYS A 342 -4.61 -6.81 17.05
N GLY A 343 -5.36 -5.85 16.50
CA GLY A 343 -5.12 -4.43 16.72
C GLY A 343 -5.23 -4.05 18.20
N ILE A 344 -6.30 -4.51 18.86
CA ILE A 344 -6.47 -4.34 20.31
C ILE A 344 -5.28 -4.97 21.06
N GLU A 345 -5.01 -6.25 20.84
CA GLU A 345 -3.95 -7.00 21.52
C GLU A 345 -2.59 -6.32 21.42
N ALA A 346 -2.19 -5.89 20.23
CA ALA A 346 -0.91 -5.21 20.02
C ALA A 346 -0.86 -3.87 20.75
N ALA A 347 -1.91 -3.04 20.65
CA ALA A 347 -1.97 -1.79 21.40
C ALA A 347 -1.94 -2.03 22.92
N LYS A 348 -2.64 -3.06 23.42
CA LYS A 348 -2.55 -3.46 24.83
C LYS A 348 -1.15 -3.89 25.23
N ILE A 349 -0.41 -4.58 24.38
CA ILE A 349 0.98 -4.97 24.66
C ILE A 349 1.85 -3.71 24.73
N VAL A 350 1.75 -2.79 23.78
CA VAL A 350 2.54 -1.54 23.82
C VAL A 350 2.21 -0.71 25.07
N PHE A 351 0.94 -0.71 25.48
CA PHE A 351 0.40 0.09 26.59
C PHE A 351 0.10 -0.75 27.86
N LYS A 352 0.81 -1.87 28.07
CA LYS A 352 0.49 -2.99 29.00
C LYS A 352 0.14 -2.64 30.45
N ASN A 353 0.44 -1.43 30.90
CA ASN A 353 0.23 -1.01 32.28
C ASN A 353 -1.08 -0.21 32.52
N PHE A 354 -2.03 -0.19 31.57
CA PHE A 354 -3.21 0.70 31.63
C PHE A 354 -4.58 0.06 31.48
N LEU A 355 -4.67 -1.27 31.35
CA LEU A 355 -5.91 -2.03 31.20
C LEU A 355 -5.92 -3.20 32.17
#